data_AF-A0AAD9WTL2-F1
#
_entry.id   AF-A0AAD9WTL2-F1
#
_cell.length_a   1.000
_cell.length_b   1.000
_cell.length_c   1.000
_cell.angle_alpha   90.00
_cell.angle_beta   90.00
_cell.angle_gamma   90.00
#
_symmetry.space_group_name_H-M   'P 1'
#
loop_
_entity.id
_entity.type
_entity.pdbx_description
1 polymer ?
#
loop_
_entity_poly.entity_id
_entity_poly.type
_entity_poly.pdbx_seq_one_letter_code
_entity_poly.pdbx_strand_id
1 'polypeptide(L)'
;MIDQWIKEGYSHLYLGALRIILTLHGRKGLPVTARIALHNTIYKQYEHAVIGTCLSTLHAGIISLTYYPNFNIPLRDNKFHNCLKVQLQILGALMLPNSYMASLHHHIAYRLQDHALDLPILGHTGDTIIII
;
A
#
# COMPACT_ATOMS: atom_id res chain seq x y z
N MET A 1 -14.32 7.71 12.28
CA MET A 1 -13.47 8.52 11.39
C MET A 1 -14.03 8.52 9.97
N ILE A 2 -14.18 7.37 9.29
CA ILE A 2 -14.80 7.33 7.95
C ILE A 2 -16.24 7.87 7.95
N ASP A 3 -17.07 7.46 8.92
CA ASP A 3 -18.45 7.97 9.01
C ASP A 3 -18.53 9.49 9.18
N GLN A 4 -17.51 10.08 9.80
CA GLN A 4 -17.42 11.52 9.95
C GLN A 4 -17.07 12.17 8.61
N TRP A 5 -16.09 11.64 7.87
CA TRP A 5 -15.77 12.12 6.53
C TRP A 5 -16.94 12.02 5.57
N ILE A 6 -17.70 10.93 5.63
CA ILE A 6 -18.93 10.78 4.82
C ILE A 6 -19.98 11.83 5.21
N LYS A 7 -20.13 12.14 6.50
CA LYS A 7 -21.03 13.21 6.98
C LYS A 7 -20.57 14.61 6.56
N GLU A 8 -19.26 14.82 6.47
CA GLU A 8 -18.64 16.07 6.01
C GLU A 8 -18.71 16.26 4.48
N GLY A 9 -19.21 15.26 3.74
CA GLY A 9 -19.45 15.34 2.29
C GLY A 9 -18.41 14.63 1.42
N TYR A 10 -17.37 14.03 2.02
CA TYR A 10 -16.38 13.26 1.27
C TYR A 10 -16.96 11.94 0.78
N SER A 11 -16.53 11.52 -0.41
CA SER A 11 -17.00 10.28 -1.06
C SER A 11 -15.86 9.32 -1.40
N HIS A 12 -14.64 9.83 -1.64
CA HIS A 12 -13.49 9.04 -2.08
C HIS A 12 -12.21 9.40 -1.31
N LEU A 13 -11.29 8.44 -1.30
CA LEU A 13 -9.91 8.62 -0.88
C LEU A 13 -9.00 8.38 -2.08
N TYR A 14 -8.29 9.42 -2.51
CA TYR A 14 -7.29 9.34 -3.57
C TYR A 14 -5.96 8.87 -2.99
N LEU A 15 -5.42 7.76 -3.51
CA LEU A 15 -4.10 7.26 -3.13
C LEU A 15 -3.03 7.82 -4.07
N GLY A 16 -2.25 8.77 -3.55
CA GLY A 16 -1.17 9.41 -4.32
C GLY A 16 0.14 8.64 -4.26
N ALA A 17 0.52 8.12 -3.09
CA ALA A 17 1.73 7.32 -2.95
C ALA A 17 1.60 6.28 -1.84
N LEU A 18 2.26 5.14 -2.03
CA LEU A 18 2.37 4.11 -1.03
C LEU A 18 3.82 3.60 -0.99
N ARG A 19 4.44 3.67 0.17
CA ARG A 19 5.78 3.14 0.40
C ARG A 19 5.71 1.89 1.26
N ILE A 20 6.42 0.84 0.86
CA ILE A 20 6.65 -0.38 1.63
C ILE A 20 8.14 -0.47 1.92
N ILE A 21 8.50 -0.68 3.18
CA ILE A 21 9.87 -0.89 3.61
C ILE A 21 9.95 -2.25 4.28
N LEU A 22 10.75 -3.15 3.74
CA LEU A 22 11.02 -4.46 4.33
C LEU A 22 12.44 -4.45 4.89
N THR A 23 12.55 -4.67 6.20
CA THR A 23 13.82 -4.73 6.92
C THR A 23 14.05 -6.14 7.43
N LEU A 24 15.15 -6.79 7.02
CA LEU A 24 15.61 -8.07 7.53
C LEU A 24 16.46 -7.86 8.79
N HIS A 25 16.14 -8.57 9.87
CA HIS A 25 16.86 -8.54 11.16
C HIS A 25 18.02 -9.55 11.25
N GLY A 26 18.38 -10.18 10.12
CA GLY A 26 19.47 -11.13 10.01
C GLY A 26 20.82 -10.49 9.69
N ARG A 27 21.85 -11.33 9.61
CA ARG A 27 23.19 -10.91 9.20
C ARG A 27 23.17 -10.44 7.73
N LYS A 28 23.81 -9.30 7.45
CA LYS A 28 24.10 -8.87 6.07
C LYS A 28 24.89 -9.94 5.33
N GLY A 29 24.60 -10.17 4.05
CA GLY A 29 25.29 -11.20 3.27
C GLY A 29 24.56 -12.52 3.11
N LEU A 30 23.48 -12.74 3.86
CA LEU A 30 22.70 -13.97 3.72
C LEU A 30 21.95 -13.99 2.37
N PRO A 31 21.83 -15.16 1.71
CA PRO A 31 21.11 -15.32 0.45
C PRO A 31 19.59 -15.34 0.70
N VAL A 32 19.08 -14.34 1.42
CA VAL A 32 17.66 -14.16 1.70
C VAL A 32 17.05 -13.44 0.51
N THR A 33 15.96 -14.00 -0.01
CA THR A 33 15.17 -13.37 -1.07
C THR A 33 13.78 -13.04 -0.57
N ALA A 34 13.23 -11.94 -1.04
CA ALA A 34 11.87 -11.51 -0.75
C ALA A 34 11.12 -11.26 -2.06
N ARG A 35 9.92 -11.82 -2.15
CA ARG A 35 8.91 -11.46 -3.14
C ARG A 35 7.81 -10.69 -2.44
N ILE A 36 7.56 -9.49 -2.91
CA ILE A 36 6.54 -8.57 -2.40
C ILE A 36 5.55 -8.32 -3.53
N ALA A 37 4.26 -8.44 -3.25
CA ALA A 37 3.20 -8.00 -4.15
C ALA A 37 2.19 -7.17 -3.37
N LEU A 38 1.79 -6.04 -3.93
CA LEU A 38 0.79 -5.14 -3.37
C LEU A 38 -0.48 -5.25 -4.22
N HIS A 39 -1.61 -5.46 -3.54
CA HIS A 39 -2.91 -5.72 -4.17
C HIS A 39 -3.99 -4.79 -3.65
N ASN A 40 -4.92 -4.40 -4.51
CA ASN A 40 -6.20 -3.79 -4.19
C ASN A 40 -7.33 -4.80 -4.39
N THR A 41 -7.89 -5.28 -3.29
CA THR A 41 -8.92 -6.34 -3.24
C THR A 41 -10.35 -5.85 -3.52
N ILE A 42 -10.52 -4.56 -3.81
CA ILE A 42 -11.79 -4.04 -4.37
C ILE A 42 -12.04 -4.72 -5.71
N TYR A 43 -11.01 -4.84 -6.54
CA TYR A 43 -11.06 -5.57 -7.80
C TYR A 43 -11.10 -7.09 -7.57
N LYS A 44 -11.95 -7.78 -8.33
CA LYS A 44 -12.12 -9.25 -8.23
C LYS A 44 -11.05 -10.03 -8.99
N GLN A 45 -10.63 -9.53 -10.14
CA GLN A 45 -9.62 -10.17 -10.98
C GLN A 45 -8.23 -9.75 -10.55
N TYR A 46 -7.33 -10.73 -10.47
CA TYR A 46 -5.96 -10.52 -9.98
C TYR A 46 -5.20 -9.48 -10.82
N GLU A 47 -5.33 -9.52 -12.14
CA GLU A 47 -4.67 -8.58 -13.06
C GLU A 47 -5.07 -7.11 -12.85
N HIS A 48 -6.25 -6.86 -12.27
CA HIS A 48 -6.72 -5.52 -11.91
C HIS A 48 -6.44 -5.17 -10.45
N ALA A 49 -6.27 -6.18 -9.60
CA ALA A 49 -5.95 -6.01 -8.19
C ALA A 49 -4.47 -5.67 -7.98
N VAL A 50 -3.56 -6.17 -8.80
CA VAL A 50 -2.11 -5.98 -8.60
C VAL A 50 -1.72 -4.52 -8.86
N ILE A 51 -1.24 -3.83 -7.83
CA ILE A 51 -0.65 -2.49 -7.93
C ILE A 51 0.81 -2.58 -8.37
N GLY A 52 1.52 -3.57 -7.84
CA GLY A 52 2.92 -3.79 -8.20
C GLY A 52 3.53 -4.99 -7.49
N THR A 53 4.62 -5.49 -8.08
CA THR A 53 5.37 -6.62 -7.54
C THR A 53 6.87 -6.31 -7.56
N CYS A 54 7.60 -6.93 -6.64
CA CYS A 54 9.05 -6.83 -6.58
C CYS A 54 9.62 -8.17 -6.12
N LEU A 55 10.68 -8.62 -6.79
CA LEU A 55 11.54 -9.70 -6.32
C LEU A 55 12.91 -9.08 -6.05
N SER A 56 13.40 -9.21 -4.82
CA SER A 56 14.70 -8.65 -4.44
C SER A 56 15.42 -9.56 -3.45
N THR A 57 16.74 -9.43 -3.38
CA THR A 57 17.54 -9.98 -2.29
C THR A 57 17.50 -9.02 -1.10
N LEU A 58 17.54 -9.56 0.11
CA LEU A 58 17.61 -8.81 1.38
C LEU A 58 19.05 -8.70 1.90
N HIS A 59 20.04 -8.76 1.01
CA HIS A 59 21.47 -8.81 1.36
C HIS A 59 21.95 -7.61 2.20
N ALA A 60 21.44 -6.41 1.87
CA ALA A 60 21.77 -5.17 2.57
C ALA A 60 20.94 -4.94 3.85
N GLY A 61 19.97 -5.81 4.12
CA GLY A 61 19.08 -5.74 5.28
C GLY A 61 17.83 -4.89 5.09
N ILE A 62 17.73 -4.04 4.06
CA ILE A 62 16.54 -3.19 3.83
C ILE A 62 16.22 -3.11 2.33
N ILE A 63 14.93 -3.13 2.00
CA ILE A 63 14.39 -2.78 0.69
C ILE A 63 13.27 -1.78 0.88
N SER A 64 13.24 -0.71 0.09
CA SER A 64 12.18 0.30 0.11
C SER A 64 11.57 0.41 -1.29
N LEU A 65 10.28 0.16 -1.39
CA LEU A 65 9.49 0.20 -2.62
C LEU A 65 8.49 1.35 -2.49
N THR A 66 8.43 2.22 -3.49
CA THR A 66 7.43 3.28 -3.55
C THR A 66 6.59 3.10 -4.80
N TYR A 67 5.27 3.06 -4.62
CA TYR A 67 4.27 2.93 -5.66
C TYR A 67 3.47 4.23 -5.75
N TYR A 68 3.10 4.63 -6.96
CA TYR A 68 2.23 5.78 -7.24
C TYR A 68 0.97 5.27 -7.95
N PRO A 69 0.06 4.61 -7.20
CA PRO A 69 -1.08 3.92 -7.80
C PRO A 69 -2.08 4.83 -8.49
N ASN A 70 -2.20 6.09 -8.04
CA ASN A 70 -3.05 7.13 -8.64
C ASN A 70 -4.52 6.70 -8.87
N PHE A 71 -5.14 5.99 -7.92
CA PHE A 71 -6.55 5.60 -7.99
C PHE A 71 -7.37 6.07 -6.78
N ASN A 72 -8.69 6.10 -6.96
CA ASN A 72 -9.66 6.47 -5.94
C ASN A 72 -10.26 5.23 -5.27
N ILE A 73 -10.43 5.31 -3.95
CA ILE A 73 -11.12 4.30 -3.14
C ILE A 73 -12.43 4.91 -2.62
N PRO A 74 -13.61 4.36 -2.96
CA PRO A 74 -14.87 4.84 -2.42
C PRO A 74 -14.96 4.61 -0.91
N LEU A 75 -15.29 5.64 -0.14
CA LEU A 75 -15.43 5.55 1.33
C LEU A 75 -16.56 4.63 1.77
N ARG A 76 -17.59 4.46 0.92
CA ARG A 76 -18.75 3.61 1.18
C ARG A 76 -18.54 2.14 0.79
N ASP A 77 -17.38 1.80 0.22
CA ASP A 77 -17.07 0.41 -0.15
C ASP A 77 -16.88 -0.43 1.12
N ASN A 78 -17.55 -1.58 1.21
CA ASN A 78 -17.46 -2.46 2.38
C ASN A 78 -16.06 -3.07 2.58
N LYS A 79 -15.22 -3.06 1.54
CA LYS A 79 -13.83 -3.51 1.58
C LYS A 79 -12.84 -2.38 1.86
N PHE A 80 -13.28 -1.12 2.01
CA PHE A 80 -12.40 0.03 2.19
C PHE A 80 -11.26 -0.24 3.19
N HIS A 81 -11.61 -0.77 4.36
CA HIS A 81 -10.64 -1.05 5.44
C HIS A 81 -9.56 -2.09 5.10
N ASN A 82 -9.85 -2.99 4.17
CA ASN A 82 -8.98 -4.13 3.84
C ASN A 82 -8.63 -4.19 2.35
N CYS A 83 -8.83 -3.07 1.63
CA CYS A 83 -8.66 -3.02 0.19
C CYS A 83 -7.19 -3.27 -0.18
N LEU A 84 -6.25 -2.64 0.51
CA LEU A 84 -4.82 -2.83 0.28
C LEU A 84 -4.29 -4.05 1.04
N LYS A 85 -3.66 -4.98 0.32
CA LYS A 85 -2.98 -6.14 0.90
C LYS A 85 -1.56 -6.26 0.38
N VAL A 86 -0.63 -6.48 1.30
CA VAL A 86 0.75 -6.84 0.98
C VAL A 86 0.90 -8.36 1.12
N GLN A 87 1.22 -9.01 0.01
CA GLN A 87 1.65 -10.40 -0.01
C GLN A 87 3.17 -10.43 0.06
N LEU A 88 3.69 -11.07 1.10
CA LEU A 88 5.12 -11.17 1.38
C LEU A 88 5.51 -12.64 1.43
N GLN A 89 6.52 -13.02 0.64
CA GLN A 89 7.17 -14.31 0.71
C GLN A 89 8.67 -14.09 0.92
N ILE A 90 9.23 -14.69 1.96
CA ILE A 90 10.67 -14.65 2.24
C ILE A 90 11.23 -16.06 2.15
N LEU A 91 12.33 -16.23 1.42
CA LEU A 91 13.02 -17.51 1.25
C LEU A 91 14.48 -17.39 1.72
N GLY A 92 15.07 -18.51 2.12
CA GLY A 92 16.49 -18.58 2.55
C GLY A 92 16.73 -18.13 3.99
N ALA A 93 15.68 -18.13 4.81
CA ALA A 93 15.73 -17.55 6.14
C ALA A 93 14.95 -18.44 7.13
N LEU A 94 15.61 -19.53 7.52
CA LEU A 94 15.09 -20.51 8.48
C LEU A 94 15.22 -19.96 9.89
N MET A 95 14.15 -20.07 10.69
CA MET A 95 14.15 -19.64 12.09
C MET A 95 13.32 -20.58 12.96
N LEU A 96 13.55 -20.48 14.28
CA LEU A 96 12.65 -21.06 15.26
C LEU A 96 11.25 -20.45 15.15
N PRO A 97 10.18 -21.23 15.43
CA PRO A 97 8.82 -20.72 15.50
C PRO A 97 8.72 -19.48 16.41
N ASN A 98 7.88 -18.53 16.04
CA ASN A 98 7.64 -17.26 16.76
C ASN A 98 8.82 -16.27 16.81
N SER A 99 9.90 -16.52 16.08
CA SER A 99 10.95 -15.50 15.89
C SER A 99 10.52 -14.48 14.82
N TYR A 100 10.94 -13.22 14.96
CA TYR A 100 10.69 -12.16 13.97
C TYR A 100 11.92 -11.95 13.10
N MET A 101 11.79 -12.27 11.81
CA MET A 101 12.91 -12.24 10.87
C MET A 101 13.05 -10.92 10.15
N ALA A 102 11.92 -10.30 9.89
CA ALA A 102 11.81 -9.09 9.13
C ALA A 102 10.61 -8.27 9.62
N SER A 103 10.72 -6.97 9.49
CA SER A 103 9.66 -6.00 9.74
C SER A 103 9.22 -5.38 8.43
N LEU A 104 7.90 -5.22 8.28
CA LEU A 104 7.28 -4.54 7.16
C LEU A 104 6.70 -3.22 7.65
N HIS A 105 7.27 -2.10 7.22
CA HIS A 105 6.73 -0.77 7.46
C HIS A 105 6.01 -0.28 6.21
N HIS A 106 4.95 0.49 6.39
CA HIS A 106 4.20 1.09 5.28
C HIS A 106 3.93 2.56 5.57
N HIS A 107 4.02 3.40 4.55
CA HIS A 107 3.54 4.78 4.58
C HIS A 107 2.54 4.98 3.43
N ILE A 108 1.45 5.69 3.69
CA ILE A 108 0.40 5.93 2.71
C ILE A 108 0.13 7.43 2.65
N ALA A 109 0.35 8.04 1.49
CA ALA A 109 -0.04 9.41 1.22
C ALA A 109 -1.38 9.41 0.48
N TYR A 110 -2.37 10.08 1.05
CA TYR A 110 -3.70 10.12 0.49
C TYR A 110 -4.36 11.50 0.61
N ARG A 111 -5.43 11.67 -0.14
CA ARG A 111 -6.26 12.88 -0.10
C ARG A 111 -7.73 12.48 -0.04
N LEU A 112 -8.48 13.14 0.83
CA LEU A 112 -9.94 13.05 0.88
C LEU A 112 -10.55 13.88 -0.25
N GLN A 113 -11.54 13.31 -0.93
CA GLN A 113 -12.21 13.96 -2.05
C GLN A 113 -13.73 13.75 -1.96
N ASP A 114 -14.48 14.76 -2.37
CA ASP A 114 -15.93 14.72 -2.51
C ASP A 114 -16.39 14.16 -3.87
N HIS A 115 -15.46 13.98 -4.82
CA HIS A 115 -15.64 13.32 -6.10
C HIS A 115 -14.50 12.34 -6.39
N ALA A 116 -14.70 11.41 -7.33
CA ALA A 116 -13.59 10.63 -7.87
C ALA A 116 -12.83 11.50 -8.88
N LEU A 117 -11.50 11.62 -8.72
CA LEU A 117 -10.66 12.17 -9.77
C LEU A 117 -10.61 11.21 -10.96
N ASP A 118 -11.45 11.46 -11.97
CA ASP A 118 -11.12 11.16 -13.34
C ASP A 118 -10.39 12.40 -13.90
N LEU A 119 -9.08 12.31 -14.10
CA LEU A 119 -8.37 13.38 -14.82
C LEU A 119 -8.89 13.41 -16.27
N PRO A 120 -9.43 14.52 -16.83
CA PRO A 120 -9.78 15.83 -16.25
C PRO A 120 -11.27 16.23 -16.44
N ILE A 121 -11.80 17.04 -15.51
CA ILE A 121 -12.63 18.20 -15.86
C ILE A 121 -11.99 19.44 -15.23
N LEU A 122 -11.79 20.46 -16.05
CA LEU A 122 -11.22 21.74 -15.64
C LEU A 122 -12.00 22.35 -14.48
N GLY A 123 -11.26 22.70 -13.42
CA GLY A 123 -11.61 23.82 -12.56
C GLY A 123 -12.44 23.48 -11.33
N HIS A 124 -11.84 22.89 -10.30
CA HIS A 124 -12.23 23.18 -8.92
C HIS A 124 -11.01 23.11 -7.98
N THR A 125 -10.86 24.18 -7.21
CA THR A 125 -9.80 24.40 -6.20
C THR A 125 -10.33 24.02 -4.82
N GLY A 126 -9.75 23.01 -4.18
CA GLY A 126 -10.13 22.64 -2.80
C GLY A 126 -9.56 21.32 -2.31
N ASP A 127 -8.31 21.00 -2.61
CA ASP A 127 -7.72 19.70 -2.26
C ASP A 127 -6.78 19.84 -1.04
N THR A 128 -7.18 19.31 0.12
CA THR A 128 -6.31 19.23 1.32
C THR A 128 -5.56 17.90 1.33
N ILE A 129 -4.23 17.94 1.39
CA ILE A 129 -3.36 16.75 1.45
C ILE A 129 -3.16 16.35 2.92
N ILE A 130 -3.38 15.08 3.26
CA ILE A 130 -3.07 14.53 4.58
C ILE A 130 -1.95 13.50 4.43
N ILE A 131 -0.87 13.70 5.19
CA ILE A 131 0.25 12.75 5.30
C ILE A 131 0.15 12.13 6.69
N ILE A 132 -0.02 10.81 6.76
CA ILE A 132 0.01 10.03 8.02
C ILE A 132 1.24 9.13 8.02
#